data_AF-A0A7X9I5T8-F1
#
_entry.id   AF-A0A7X9I5T8-F1
#
_cell.length_a   1.000
_cell.length_b   1.000
_cell.length_c   1.000
_cell.angle_alpha   90.00
_cell.angle_beta   90.00
_cell.angle_gamma   90.00
#
_symmetry.space_group_name_H-M   'P 1'
#
loop_
_entity.id
_entity.type
_entity.pdbx_description
1 polymer ?
#
loop_
_entity_poly.entity_id
_entity_poly.type
_entity_poly.pdbx_seq_one_letter_code
_entity_poly.pdbx_strand_id
1 'polypeptide(L)'
;MKKRFKFLRTLATIFKILGILLAAIALVGGIILIVLGLSNGSFWSYFGLDASTGLTVGLGSGVLILICGILCGLMLYGFGEMIYVFISIEENTYKTSVFLEEMQKDEE
;
A
#
# COMPACT_ATOMS: atom_id res chain seq x y z
N MET A 1 11.47 -27.41 -1.04
CA MET A 1 10.72 -26.31 -0.39
C MET A 1 10.33 -25.13 -1.30
N LYS A 2 11.15 -24.69 -2.30
CA LYS A 2 10.90 -23.49 -3.15
C LYS A 2 9.50 -23.33 -3.80
N LYS A 3 8.70 -24.40 -3.89
CA LYS A 3 7.34 -24.35 -4.46
C LYS A 3 6.23 -24.05 -3.44
N ARG A 4 6.48 -24.20 -2.13
CA ARG A 4 5.41 -24.16 -1.10
C ARG A 4 4.80 -22.77 -0.91
N PHE A 5 5.62 -21.73 -0.83
CA PHE A 5 5.14 -20.35 -0.63
C PHE A 5 4.93 -19.57 -1.92
N LYS A 6 4.86 -20.24 -3.08
CA LYS A 6 4.72 -19.56 -4.38
C LYS A 6 3.47 -18.68 -4.41
N PHE A 7 2.36 -19.18 -3.87
CA PHE A 7 1.11 -18.43 -3.78
C PHE A 7 1.24 -17.20 -2.87
N LEU A 8 1.76 -17.36 -1.66
CA LEU A 8 1.94 -16.26 -0.71
C LEU A 8 2.90 -15.18 -1.23
N ARG A 9 3.95 -15.58 -1.96
CA ARG A 9 4.88 -14.66 -2.61
C ARG A 9 4.20 -13.86 -3.73
N THR A 10 3.35 -14.50 -4.53
CA THR A 10 2.51 -13.83 -5.53
C THR A 10 1.53 -12.87 -4.86
N LEU A 11 0.85 -13.30 -3.80
CA LEU A 11 -0.10 -12.48 -3.05
C LEU A 11 0.59 -11.24 -2.45
N ALA A 12 1.77 -11.41 -1.84
CA ALA A 12 2.58 -10.32 -1.33
C ALA A 12 2.97 -9.31 -2.42
N THR A 13 3.31 -9.80 -3.62
CA THR A 13 3.60 -8.94 -4.77
C THR A 13 2.36 -8.14 -5.19
N ILE A 14 1.18 -8.79 -5.23
CA ILE A 14 -0.09 -8.12 -5.56
C ILE A 14 -0.39 -7.00 -4.56
N PHE A 15 -0.25 -7.27 -3.25
CA PHE A 15 -0.45 -6.26 -2.21
C PHE A 15 0.48 -5.05 -2.37
N LYS A 16 1.76 -5.29 -2.68
CA LYS A 16 2.73 -4.21 -2.94
C LYS A 16 2.32 -3.37 -4.16
N ILE A 17 1.94 -4.02 -5.26
CA ILE A 17 1.50 -3.32 -6.49
C ILE A 17 0.24 -2.50 -6.21
N LEU A 18 -0.75 -3.09 -5.53
CA LEU A 18 -1.98 -2.40 -5.16
C LEU A 18 -1.70 -1.21 -4.22
N GLY A 19 -0.78 -1.36 -3.27
CA GLY A 19 -0.37 -0.26 -2.38
C GLY A 19 0.24 0.92 -3.12
N ILE A 20 1.14 0.65 -4.06
CA ILE A 20 1.75 1.69 -4.92
C ILE A 20 0.69 2.35 -5.80
N LEU A 21 -0.18 1.55 -6.43
CA LEU A 21 -1.26 2.09 -7.27
C LEU A 21 -2.21 2.96 -6.46
N LEU A 22 -2.60 2.52 -5.26
CA LEU A 22 -3.48 3.28 -4.37
C LEU A 22 -2.83 4.61 -3.96
N ALA A 23 -1.55 4.59 -3.59
CA ALA A 23 -0.82 5.80 -3.23
C ALA A 23 -0.70 6.77 -4.43
N ALA A 24 -0.45 6.25 -5.64
CA ALA A 24 -0.37 7.05 -6.85
C ALA A 24 -1.72 7.69 -7.22
N ILE A 25 -2.81 6.92 -7.13
CA ILE A 25 -4.17 7.42 -7.37
C ILE A 25 -4.56 8.47 -6.32
N ALA A 26 -4.24 8.23 -5.05
CA ALA A 26 -4.48 9.19 -3.97
C ALA A 26 -3.71 10.50 -4.20
N LEU A 27 -2.45 10.41 -4.62
CA LEU A 27 -1.62 11.57 -4.92
C LEU A 27 -2.21 12.39 -6.07
N VAL A 28 -2.52 11.75 -7.19
CA VAL A 28 -3.07 12.43 -8.37
C VAL A 28 -4.48 12.99 -8.06
N GLY A 29 -5.35 12.18 -7.48
CA GLY A 29 -6.72 12.57 -7.13
C GLY A 29 -6.75 13.71 -6.10
N GLY A 30 -5.89 13.65 -5.08
CA GLY A 30 -5.78 14.70 -4.08
C GLY A 30 -5.31 16.03 -4.67
N ILE A 31 -4.30 16.02 -5.54
CA ILE A 31 -3.85 17.23 -6.25
C ILE A 31 -4.97 17.80 -7.13
N ILE A 32 -5.65 16.96 -7.90
CA ILE A 32 -6.78 17.38 -8.75
C ILE A 32 -7.85 18.07 -7.91
N LEU A 33 -8.25 17.50 -6.77
CA LEU A 33 -9.26 18.08 -5.90
C LEU A 33 -8.84 19.42 -5.30
N ILE A 34 -7.57 19.57 -4.93
CA ILE A 34 -7.04 20.85 -4.43
C ILE A 34 -7.09 21.90 -5.54
N VAL A 35 -6.64 21.57 -6.75
CA VAL A 35 -6.65 22.49 -7.91
C VAL A 35 -8.06 22.90 -8.28
N LEU A 36 -9.01 21.95 -8.29
CA LEU A 36 -10.42 22.24 -8.54
C LEU A 36 -11.04 23.08 -7.41
N GLY A 37 -10.67 22.83 -6.16
CA GLY A 37 -11.05 23.64 -5.00
C GLY A 37 -10.60 25.10 -5.14
N LEU A 38 -9.40 25.34 -5.67
CA LEU A 38 -8.84 26.68 -5.90
C LEU A 38 -9.39 27.38 -7.16
N SER A 39 -10.16 26.70 -8.00
CA SER A 39 -10.79 27.31 -9.17
C SER A 39 -11.88 28.32 -8.75
N ASN A 40 -12.23 29.26 -9.64
CA ASN A 40 -13.21 30.34 -9.40
C ASN A 40 -14.68 29.88 -9.21
N GLY A 41 -14.92 28.68 -8.67
CA GLY A 41 -16.25 28.15 -8.37
C GLY A 41 -17.04 27.63 -9.58
N SER A 42 -16.58 27.88 -10.81
CA SER A 42 -17.25 27.45 -12.04
C SER A 42 -17.35 25.93 -12.20
N PHE A 43 -16.40 25.18 -11.63
CA PHE A 43 -16.51 23.72 -11.59
C PHE A 43 -17.56 23.25 -10.57
N TRP A 44 -17.63 23.93 -9.43
CA TRP A 44 -18.50 23.56 -8.31
C TRP A 44 -19.97 23.93 -8.55
N SER A 45 -20.23 24.96 -9.36
CA SER A 45 -21.59 25.33 -9.77
C SER A 45 -22.29 24.23 -10.57
N TYR A 46 -21.57 23.41 -11.32
CA TYR A 46 -22.13 22.22 -11.98
C TYR A 46 -22.67 21.18 -10.99
N PHE A 47 -22.14 21.17 -9.78
CA PHE A 47 -22.59 20.32 -8.68
C PHE A 47 -23.59 21.04 -7.74
N GLY A 48 -24.04 22.25 -8.11
CA GLY A 48 -24.98 23.05 -7.32
C GLY A 48 -24.38 23.65 -6.05
N LEU A 49 -23.04 23.75 -5.96
CA LEU A 49 -22.34 24.29 -4.80
C LEU A 49 -21.89 25.73 -5.05
N ASP A 50 -22.05 26.58 -4.04
CA ASP A 50 -21.48 27.93 -4.03
C ASP A 50 -19.95 27.88 -3.99
N ALA A 51 -19.30 28.92 -4.52
CA ALA A 51 -17.85 28.99 -4.66
C ALA A 51 -17.09 28.84 -3.32
N SER A 52 -17.63 29.38 -2.22
CA SER A 52 -17.04 29.28 -0.88
C SER A 52 -17.09 27.86 -0.33
N THR A 53 -18.19 27.15 -0.56
CA THR A 53 -18.37 25.74 -0.17
C THR A 53 -17.52 24.83 -1.06
N GLY A 54 -17.43 25.11 -2.36
CA GLY A 54 -16.56 24.38 -3.28
C GLY A 54 -15.08 24.45 -2.89
N LEU A 55 -14.61 25.63 -2.49
CA LEU A 55 -13.23 25.80 -2.02
C LEU A 55 -12.93 24.97 -0.77
N THR A 56 -13.79 25.07 0.25
CA THR A 56 -13.60 24.33 1.51
C THR A 56 -13.69 22.82 1.32
N VAL A 57 -14.63 22.35 0.50
CA VAL A 57 -14.77 20.93 0.18
C VAL A 57 -13.59 20.42 -0.64
N GLY A 58 -13.19 21.12 -1.71
CA GLY A 58 -12.08 20.70 -2.57
C GLY A 58 -10.75 20.65 -1.83
N LEU A 59 -10.45 21.69 -1.04
CA LEU A 59 -9.22 21.76 -0.26
C LEU A 59 -9.21 20.76 0.90
N GLY A 60 -10.31 20.66 1.65
CA GLY A 60 -10.43 19.74 2.77
C GLY A 60 -10.39 18.27 2.34
N SER A 61 -11.19 17.90 1.33
CA SER A 61 -11.21 16.54 0.79
C SER A 61 -9.90 16.17 0.10
N GLY A 62 -9.29 17.09 -0.66
CA GLY A 62 -8.01 16.86 -1.32
C GLY A 62 -6.87 16.59 -0.33
N VAL A 63 -6.75 17.41 0.72
CA VAL A 63 -5.75 17.20 1.79
C VAL A 63 -6.00 15.88 2.52
N LEU A 64 -7.26 15.59 2.86
CA LEU A 64 -7.61 14.35 3.55
C LEU A 64 -7.31 13.11 2.69
N ILE A 65 -7.61 13.15 1.39
CA ILE A 65 -7.29 12.08 0.44
C ILE A 65 -5.79 11.90 0.28
N LEU A 66 -5.01 12.99 0.24
CA LEU A 66 -3.55 12.88 0.20
C LEU A 66 -3.02 12.17 1.45
N ILE A 67 -3.41 12.62 2.64
CA ILE A 67 -2.90 12.04 3.89
C ILE A 67 -3.40 10.61 4.06
N CYS A 68 -4.71 10.39 4.09
CA CYS A 68 -5.28 9.07 4.31
C CYS A 68 -4.98 8.10 3.18
N GLY A 69 -5.03 8.55 1.92
CA GLY A 69 -4.78 7.69 0.76
C GLY A 69 -3.32 7.24 0.65
N ILE A 70 -2.36 8.14 0.90
CA ILE A 70 -0.93 7.77 0.95
C ILE A 70 -0.67 6.84 2.14
N LEU A 71 -1.23 7.14 3.33
CA LEU A 71 -1.08 6.27 4.50
C LEU A 71 -1.68 4.88 4.26
N CYS A 72 -2.88 4.78 3.69
CA CYS A 72 -3.50 3.51 3.33
C CYS A 72 -2.67 2.74 2.30
N GLY A 73 -2.15 3.44 1.27
CA GLY A 73 -1.25 2.84 0.28
C GLY A 73 0.04 2.30 0.90
N LEU A 74 0.64 3.06 1.82
CA LEU A 74 1.83 2.66 2.57
C LEU A 74 1.56 1.44 3.46
N MET A 75 0.44 1.43 4.19
CA MET A 75 0.04 0.30 5.02
C MET A 75 -0.17 -0.96 4.19
N LEU A 76 -0.86 -0.84 3.04
CA LEU A 76 -1.11 -1.96 2.13
C LEU A 76 0.20 -2.53 1.55
N TYR A 77 1.13 -1.63 1.16
CA TYR A 77 2.47 -2.03 0.74
C TYR A 77 3.23 -2.74 1.87
N GLY A 78 3.16 -2.19 3.08
CA GLY A 78 3.78 -2.76 4.29
C GLY A 78 3.25 -4.15 4.63
N PHE A 79 1.96 -4.43 4.45
CA PHE A 79 1.41 -5.77 4.60
C PHE A 79 2.01 -6.75 3.57
N GLY A 80 2.22 -6.31 2.33
CA GLY A 80 2.92 -7.10 1.32
C GLY A 80 4.36 -7.45 1.76
N GLU A 81 5.11 -6.49 2.27
CA GLU A 81 6.47 -6.72 2.82
C GLU A 81 6.46 -7.64 4.05
N MET A 82 5.48 -7.49 4.94
CA MET A 82 5.35 -8.34 6.12
C MET A 82 5.21 -9.82 5.75
N ILE A 83 4.46 -10.14 4.70
CA ILE A 83 4.34 -11.51 4.19
C ILE A 83 5.72 -12.03 3.72
N TYR A 84 6.51 -11.22 3.02
CA TYR A 84 7.87 -11.59 2.62
C TYR A 84 8.78 -11.87 3.82
N VAL A 85 8.68 -11.07 4.88
CA VAL A 85 9.43 -11.25 6.12
C VAL A 85 9.07 -12.61 6.75
N PHE A 86 7.78 -12.93 6.89
CA PHE A 86 7.36 -14.22 7.46
C PHE A 86 7.83 -15.42 6.64
N ILE A 87 7.73 -15.36 5.31
CA ILE A 87 8.25 -16.42 4.44
C ILE A 87 9.77 -16.59 4.65
N SER A 88 10.50 -15.48 4.80
CA SER A 88 11.95 -15.51 5.00
C SER A 88 12.34 -16.09 6.37
N ILE A 89 11.54 -15.80 7.41
CA ILE A 89 11.72 -16.41 8.74
C ILE A 89 11.55 -17.93 8.64
N GLU A 90 10.47 -18.41 8.03
CA GLU A 90 10.19 -19.84 7.90
C GLU A 90 11.26 -20.57 7.07
N GLU A 91 11.69 -19.97 5.95
CA GLU A 91 12.77 -20.54 5.13
C GLU A 91 14.09 -20.64 5.91
N ASN A 92 14.40 -19.67 6.78
CA ASN A 92 15.59 -19.70 7.62
C ASN A 92 15.48 -20.74 8.73
N THR A 93 14.35 -20.81 9.44
CA THR A 93 14.12 -21.82 10.48
C THR A 93 14.23 -23.25 9.92
N TYR A 94 13.68 -23.50 8.72
CA TYR A 94 13.79 -24.80 8.07
C TYR A 94 15.24 -25.15 7.68
N LYS A 95 16.01 -24.19 7.15
CA LYS A 95 17.43 -24.43 6.84
C LYS A 95 18.23 -24.75 8.09
N THR A 96 17.98 -24.05 9.19
CA THR A 96 18.64 -24.31 10.48
C THR A 96 18.28 -25.70 11.01
N SER A 97 17.03 -26.14 10.92
CA SER A 97 16.65 -27.48 11.39
C SER A 97 17.34 -28.58 10.58
N VAL A 98 17.38 -28.45 9.26
CA VAL A 98 18.07 -29.41 8.39
C VAL A 98 19.57 -29.43 8.66
N PHE A 99 20.20 -28.27 8.83
CA PHE A 99 21.62 -28.17 9.15
C PHE A 99 21.97 -28.84 10.48
N LEU A 100 21.14 -28.66 11.52
CA LEU A 100 21.33 -29.31 12.82
C LEU A 100 21.16 -30.84 12.73
N GLU A 101 20.19 -31.32 11.95
CA GLU A 101 20.02 -32.77 11.69
C GLU A 101 21.21 -33.38 10.95
N GLU A 102 21.83 -32.65 10.02
CA GLU A 102 23.04 -33.09 9.31
C GLU A 102 24.25 -33.15 10.25
N MET A 103 24.45 -32.13 11.09
CA MET A 103 25.53 -32.12 12.09
C MET A 103 25.43 -33.27 13.09
N GLN A 104 24.22 -33.63 13.53
CA GLN A 104 24.02 -34.75 14.46
C GLN A 104 24.35 -36.10 13.84
N LYS A 105 24.14 -36.27 12.52
CA LYS A 105 24.49 -37.51 11.81
C LYS A 105 25.98 -37.66 11.54
N ASP A 106 26.71 -36.55 11.43
CA ASP A 106 28.17 -36.58 11.26
C ASP A 106 28.92 -36.89 12.56
N GLU A 107 28.27 -36.77 13.73
CA GLU A 107 28.82 -37.11 15.05
C GLU A 107 28.56 -38.56 15.49
N GLU A 108 27.65 -39.29 14.83
CA GLU A 108 27.37 -40.73 15.04
C GLU A 108 28.24 -41.64 14.15
#